data_AF-A0A7L4R6H6-F1
#
_entry.id   AF-A0A7L4R6H6-F1
#
_cell.length_a   1.000
_cell.length_b   1.000
_cell.length_c   1.000
_cell.angle_alpha   90.00
_cell.angle_beta   90.00
_cell.angle_gamma   90.00
#
_symmetry.space_group_name_H-M   'P 1'
#
loop_
_entity.id
_entity.type
_entity.pdbx_description
1 polymer ?
#
loop_
_entity_poly.entity_id
_entity_poly.type
_entity_poly.pdbx_seq_one_letter_code
_entity_poly.pdbx_strand_id
1 'polypeptide(L)'
;MARKRMLSWTQTHEAVEQMMEGFNRGEPISPEESEPAGAPEPVNFVRRKSGYSIKYSWKKQNPSAIHIESMEFSDRNLRYLHQIEAKDGSDSIAFTHSGFTYIARKTTLKAAKRLLAAAEKIGECVSSIVAYFRTLAGSIYVLSRVDKAAWSLDRNLSAPHLQGASWDDFDSAHKSRFAELATEMMVKLHKSGHVFTNPVPSEVMLDTKKAFVADPRDLKPMRRTNEGVENFILMLRGLLRRGFSCDGTLYYCLSVYVNSMEGECRGWYRKNKRSAPADLFQVAQELESRVAA
;
A
#
# COMPACT_ATOMS: atom_id res chain seq x y z
N MET A 1 -22.51 -30.12 12.90
CA MET A 1 -21.45 -29.09 12.77
C MET A 1 -20.54 -29.48 11.61
N ALA A 2 -20.60 -28.76 10.49
CA ALA A 2 -19.79 -29.05 9.31
C ALA A 2 -18.38 -28.47 9.48
N ARG A 3 -17.36 -29.32 9.51
CA ARG A 3 -15.94 -28.90 9.43
C ARG A 3 -15.68 -28.32 8.03
N LYS A 4 -15.38 -27.03 7.93
CA LYS A 4 -14.78 -26.45 6.73
C LYS A 4 -13.42 -27.11 6.52
N ARG A 5 -13.26 -27.86 5.42
CA ARG A 5 -11.96 -28.36 4.97
C ARG A 5 -11.16 -27.15 4.47
N MET A 6 -10.05 -26.83 5.16
CA MET A 6 -8.99 -25.99 4.59
C MET A 6 -8.40 -26.76 3.40
N LEU A 7 -8.46 -26.17 2.21
CA LEU A 7 -7.74 -26.68 1.04
C LEU A 7 -6.24 -26.46 1.27
N SER A 8 -5.42 -27.45 0.92
CA SER A 8 -3.96 -27.31 1.03
C SER A 8 -3.44 -26.33 0.00
N TRP A 9 -2.33 -25.66 0.31
CA TRP A 9 -1.64 -24.67 -0.54
C TRP A 9 -1.43 -25.14 -1.99
N THR A 10 -1.18 -26.44 -2.18
CA THR A 10 -1.07 -27.09 -3.50
C THR A 10 -2.38 -27.08 -4.32
N GLN A 11 -3.53 -27.26 -3.68
CA GLN A 11 -4.84 -27.27 -4.36
C GLN A 11 -5.27 -25.87 -4.82
N THR A 12 -4.84 -24.83 -4.11
CA THR A 12 -5.09 -23.43 -4.50
C THR A 12 -4.17 -23.01 -5.65
N HIS A 13 -2.96 -23.59 -5.77
CA HIS A 13 -2.02 -23.33 -6.86
C HIS A 13 -2.51 -23.93 -8.18
N GLU A 14 -2.96 -25.19 -8.18
CA GLU A 14 -3.53 -25.84 -9.38
C GLU A 14 -4.80 -25.14 -9.88
N ALA A 15 -5.65 -24.65 -8.96
CA ALA A 15 -6.84 -23.89 -9.32
C ALA A 15 -6.50 -22.55 -10.00
N VAL A 16 -5.42 -21.88 -9.57
CA VAL A 16 -4.95 -20.62 -10.17
C VAL A 16 -4.29 -20.87 -11.53
N GLU A 17 -3.53 -21.96 -11.68
CA GLU A 17 -2.93 -22.34 -12.97
C GLU A 17 -3.98 -22.76 -14.01
N GLN A 18 -5.01 -23.52 -13.62
CA GLN A 18 -6.12 -23.87 -14.52
C GLN A 18 -6.95 -22.64 -14.93
N MET A 19 -7.11 -21.65 -14.04
CA MET A 19 -7.76 -20.38 -14.36
C MET A 19 -6.95 -19.56 -15.39
N MET A 20 -5.61 -19.63 -15.30
CA MET A 20 -4.70 -18.97 -16.25
C MET A 20 -4.65 -19.68 -17.62
N GLU A 21 -4.76 -21.01 -17.65
CA GLU A 21 -4.81 -21.77 -18.91
C GLU A 21 -6.13 -21.56 -19.67
N GLY A 22 -7.25 -21.39 -18.97
CA GLY A 22 -8.54 -21.04 -19.58
C GLY A 22 -8.55 -19.64 -20.24
N PHE A 23 -7.73 -18.72 -19.75
CA PHE A 23 -7.65 -17.34 -20.27
C PHE A 23 -6.81 -17.22 -21.55
N ASN A 24 -5.93 -18.19 -21.84
CA ASN A 24 -5.05 -18.19 -23.01
C ASN A 24 -5.64 -18.91 -24.25
N ARG A 25 -6.82 -19.52 -24.13
CA ARG A 25 -7.57 -20.05 -25.29
C ARG A 25 -8.61 -19.02 -25.70
N GLY A 26 -8.15 -18.04 -26.50
CA GLY A 26 -9.01 -17.02 -27.05
C GLY A 26 -10.16 -17.62 -27.85
N GLU A 27 -11.37 -17.48 -27.34
CA GLU A 27 -12.59 -17.48 -28.15
C GLU A 27 -13.17 -16.05 -28.14
N PRO A 28 -13.43 -15.45 -29.31
CA PRO A 28 -14.01 -14.13 -29.38
C PRO A 28 -15.50 -14.21 -29.04
N ILE A 29 -15.90 -13.68 -27.89
CA ILE A 29 -17.31 -13.36 -27.64
C ILE A 29 -17.62 -12.11 -28.48
N SER A 30 -18.36 -12.31 -29.56
CA SER A 30 -18.99 -11.23 -30.32
C SER A 30 -20.09 -10.61 -29.45
N PRO A 31 -20.04 -9.30 -29.12
CA PRO A 31 -21.17 -8.66 -28.47
C PRO A 31 -22.21 -8.33 -29.53
N GLU A 32 -23.37 -8.98 -29.45
CA GLU A 32 -24.59 -8.47 -30.06
C GLU A 32 -24.89 -7.07 -29.52
N GLU A 33 -25.34 -6.22 -30.44
CA GLU A 33 -25.66 -4.81 -30.23
C GLU A 33 -26.76 -4.62 -29.19
N SER A 34 -26.43 -3.95 -28.10
CA SER A 34 -27.39 -3.15 -27.34
C SER A 34 -26.96 -1.69 -27.43
N GLU A 35 -27.81 -0.85 -28.02
CA GLU A 35 -27.57 0.59 -28.16
C GLU A 35 -27.22 1.25 -26.80
N PRO A 36 -26.30 2.23 -26.82
CA PRO A 36 -25.60 2.68 -25.62
C PRO A 36 -26.45 3.60 -24.75
N ALA A 37 -26.41 3.36 -23.44
CA ALA A 37 -26.79 4.36 -22.46
C ALA A 37 -25.88 5.61 -22.61
N GLY A 38 -26.43 6.68 -23.18
CA GLY A 38 -25.97 8.08 -23.10
C GLY A 38 -24.49 8.33 -23.42
N ALA A 39 -24.19 8.77 -24.64
CA ALA A 39 -22.85 9.19 -25.03
C ALA A 39 -22.25 10.20 -24.02
N PRO A 40 -21.01 9.98 -23.52
CA PRO A 40 -20.34 10.94 -22.66
C PRO A 40 -20.08 12.25 -23.40
N GLU A 41 -20.39 13.37 -22.74
CA GLU A 41 -20.07 14.74 -23.14
C GLU A 41 -18.53 14.96 -23.23
N PRO A 42 -18.06 16.05 -23.88
CA PRO A 42 -16.67 16.16 -24.35
C PRO A 42 -15.62 15.96 -23.25
N VAL A 43 -14.66 15.08 -23.55
CA VAL A 43 -13.49 14.82 -22.71
C VAL A 43 -12.34 15.70 -23.17
N ASN A 44 -11.86 16.59 -22.29
CA ASN A 44 -10.71 17.44 -22.58
C ASN A 44 -9.44 16.81 -22.05
N PHE A 45 -8.53 16.42 -22.95
CA PHE A 45 -7.22 15.88 -22.61
C PHE A 45 -6.14 16.97 -22.67
N VAL A 46 -5.42 17.17 -21.58
CA VAL A 46 -4.28 18.10 -21.51
C VAL A 46 -3.03 17.34 -21.11
N ARG A 47 -2.01 17.35 -21.98
CA ARG A 47 -0.68 16.83 -21.64
C ARG A 47 0.09 17.88 -20.84
N ARG A 48 0.65 17.50 -19.70
CA ARG A 48 1.53 18.32 -18.86
C ARG A 48 2.95 17.74 -18.85
N LYS A 49 3.93 18.51 -18.38
CA LYS A 49 5.33 18.05 -18.25
C LYS A 49 5.46 16.80 -17.36
N SER A 50 4.59 16.64 -16.36
CA SER A 50 4.63 15.59 -15.34
C SER A 50 3.51 14.53 -15.48
N GLY A 51 2.73 14.53 -16.56
CA GLY A 51 1.62 13.58 -16.74
C GLY A 51 0.50 14.07 -17.64
N TYR A 52 -0.69 13.50 -17.45
CA TYR A 52 -1.91 13.81 -18.19
C TYR A 52 -2.95 14.38 -17.23
N SER A 53 -3.77 15.30 -17.72
CA SER A 53 -4.95 15.79 -17.02
C SER A 53 -6.17 15.66 -17.91
N ILE A 54 -7.27 15.18 -17.32
CA ILE A 54 -8.56 15.03 -18.00
C ILE A 54 -9.62 15.77 -17.19
N LYS A 55 -10.55 16.41 -17.90
CA LYS A 55 -11.82 16.88 -17.34
C LYS A 55 -12.95 16.25 -18.13
N TYR A 56 -13.89 15.65 -17.41
CA TYR A 56 -15.11 15.08 -17.95
C TYR A 56 -16.28 16.02 -17.69
N SER A 57 -17.15 16.15 -18.70
CA SER A 57 -18.43 16.85 -18.57
C SER A 57 -19.51 15.79 -18.43
N TRP A 58 -20.40 15.94 -17.44
CA TRP A 58 -21.44 14.96 -17.15
C TRP A 58 -22.79 15.67 -17.04
N LYS A 59 -23.81 15.10 -17.68
CA LYS A 59 -25.21 15.36 -17.29
C LYS A 59 -25.48 14.56 -16.02
N LYS A 60 -26.07 15.18 -14.98
CA LYS A 60 -26.39 14.53 -13.71
C LYS A 60 -27.35 13.35 -13.94
N GLN A 61 -26.83 12.13 -14.06
CA GLN A 61 -27.61 10.91 -14.00
C GLN A 61 -26.82 9.83 -13.25
N ASN A 62 -27.56 9.08 -12.43
CA ASN A 62 -27.16 7.97 -11.55
C ASN A 62 -26.40 8.32 -10.24
N PRO A 63 -26.99 8.03 -9.05
CA PRO A 63 -26.39 8.33 -7.75
C PRO A 63 -25.51 7.21 -7.15
N SER A 64 -25.40 6.05 -7.80
CA SER A 64 -24.79 4.85 -7.21
C SER A 64 -23.30 4.67 -7.49
N ALA A 65 -22.76 5.31 -8.53
CA ALA A 65 -21.35 5.20 -8.93
C ALA A 65 -20.58 6.51 -8.70
N ILE A 66 -19.27 6.41 -8.50
CA ILE A 66 -18.37 7.56 -8.50
C ILE A 66 -18.14 7.97 -9.94
N HIS A 67 -18.65 9.14 -10.31
CA HIS A 67 -18.33 9.80 -11.57
C HIS A 67 -17.16 10.75 -11.37
N ILE A 68 -16.14 10.63 -12.22
CA ILE A 68 -14.92 11.44 -12.14
C ILE A 68 -15.17 12.75 -12.90
N GLU A 69 -15.09 13.89 -12.20
CA GLU A 69 -15.15 15.24 -12.81
C GLU A 69 -13.81 15.57 -13.48
N SER A 70 -12.71 15.31 -12.78
CA SER A 70 -11.37 15.58 -13.29
C SER A 70 -10.33 14.66 -12.68
N MET A 71 -9.27 14.38 -13.42
CA MET A 71 -8.16 13.51 -13.01
C MET A 71 -6.83 14.10 -13.45
N GLU A 72 -5.80 13.90 -12.64
CA GLU A 72 -4.40 14.07 -13.01
C GLU A 72 -3.66 12.75 -12.74
N PHE A 73 -2.98 12.22 -13.75
CA PHE A 73 -2.37 10.89 -13.71
C PHE A 73 -1.08 10.78 -14.52
N SER A 74 -0.21 9.86 -14.12
CA SER A 74 1.00 9.47 -14.86
C SER A 74 0.83 8.13 -15.60
N ASP A 75 -0.11 7.27 -15.17
CA ASP A 75 -0.38 5.96 -15.75
C ASP A 75 -1.36 6.04 -16.94
N ARG A 76 -0.89 5.70 -18.16
CA ARG A 76 -1.72 5.73 -19.38
C ARG A 76 -2.94 4.82 -19.30
N ASN A 77 -2.92 3.77 -18.47
CA ASN A 77 -4.04 2.85 -18.32
C ASN A 77 -5.27 3.52 -17.68
N LEU A 78 -5.12 4.69 -17.07
CA LEU A 78 -6.20 5.48 -16.48
C LEU A 78 -6.86 6.46 -17.47
N ARG A 79 -6.39 6.51 -18.73
CA ARG A 79 -6.87 7.48 -19.74
C ARG A 79 -8.38 7.42 -19.98
N TYR A 80 -8.99 6.25 -19.77
CA TYR A 80 -10.42 6.02 -20.00
C TYR A 80 -11.19 5.80 -18.70
N LEU A 81 -10.56 5.99 -17.54
CA LEU A 81 -11.22 5.87 -16.25
C LEU A 81 -12.11 7.10 -16.01
N HIS A 82 -13.41 6.91 -16.20
CA HIS A 82 -14.42 7.95 -16.09
C HIS A 82 -15.43 7.68 -14.95
N GLN A 83 -15.60 6.41 -14.57
CA GLN A 83 -16.46 6.01 -13.46
C GLN A 83 -15.85 4.86 -12.65
N ILE A 84 -16.26 4.74 -11.39
CA ILE A 84 -15.94 3.60 -10.50
C ILE A 84 -17.25 3.13 -9.85
N GLU A 85 -17.52 1.83 -9.92
CA GLU A 85 -18.71 1.18 -9.34
C GLU A 85 -18.62 1.08 -7.81
N ALA A 86 -18.63 2.22 -7.14
CA ALA A 86 -18.57 2.32 -5.69
C ALA A 86 -19.30 3.58 -5.22
N LYS A 87 -19.68 3.59 -3.93
CA LYS A 87 -20.32 4.74 -3.29
C LYS A 87 -19.29 5.85 -3.03
N ASP A 88 -19.58 7.05 -3.54
CA ASP A 88 -18.79 8.24 -3.25
C ASP A 88 -18.82 8.59 -1.75
N GLY A 89 -17.71 9.12 -1.26
CA GLY A 89 -17.53 9.53 0.12
C GLY A 89 -16.86 8.47 1.01
N SER A 90 -16.76 7.23 0.54
CA SER A 90 -16.04 6.13 1.22
C SER A 90 -14.56 6.49 1.41
N ASP A 91 -13.96 6.08 2.54
CA ASP A 91 -12.58 6.44 2.87
C ASP A 91 -11.56 5.74 1.96
N SER A 92 -11.79 4.46 1.66
CA SER A 92 -10.95 3.67 0.76
C SER A 92 -11.79 2.76 -0.12
N ILE A 93 -11.37 2.57 -1.37
CA ILE A 93 -12.08 1.81 -2.40
C ILE A 93 -11.04 1.06 -3.22
N ALA A 94 -11.15 -0.26 -3.30
CA ALA A 94 -10.37 -1.08 -4.22
C ALA A 94 -11.21 -1.40 -5.46
N PHE A 95 -10.62 -1.28 -6.65
CA PHE A 95 -11.30 -1.56 -7.91
C PHE A 95 -10.30 -2.02 -8.99
N THR A 96 -10.81 -2.60 -10.07
CA THR A 96 -9.99 -3.04 -11.20
C THR A 96 -10.28 -2.16 -12.41
N HIS A 97 -9.25 -1.78 -13.16
CA HIS A 97 -9.38 -1.07 -14.43
C HIS A 97 -8.25 -1.47 -15.38
N SER A 98 -8.54 -1.72 -16.65
CA SER A 98 -7.53 -2.09 -17.65
C SER A 98 -6.59 -3.24 -17.21
N GLY A 99 -7.13 -4.23 -16.48
CA GLY A 99 -6.36 -5.38 -15.97
C GLY A 99 -5.50 -5.12 -14.73
N PHE A 100 -5.54 -3.92 -14.13
CA PHE A 100 -4.78 -3.57 -12.93
C PHE A 100 -5.70 -3.32 -11.75
N THR A 101 -5.22 -3.65 -10.54
CA THR A 101 -5.88 -3.30 -9.29
C THR A 101 -5.43 -1.91 -8.84
N TYR A 102 -6.39 -1.06 -8.53
CA TYR A 102 -6.20 0.28 -8.01
C TYR A 102 -6.88 0.42 -6.65
N ILE A 103 -6.28 1.22 -5.78
CA ILE A 103 -6.85 1.60 -4.49
C ILE A 103 -6.99 3.12 -4.49
N ALA A 104 -8.24 3.59 -4.47
CA ALA A 104 -8.59 4.99 -4.29
C ALA A 104 -8.79 5.29 -2.80
N ARG A 105 -8.08 6.30 -2.29
CA ARG A 105 -8.17 6.74 -0.89
C ARG A 105 -8.57 8.20 -0.80
N LYS A 106 -9.63 8.48 -0.05
CA LYS A 106 -10.21 9.81 0.10
C LYS A 106 -9.22 10.73 0.80
N THR A 107 -9.08 11.95 0.31
CA THR A 107 -8.12 12.90 0.88
C THR A 107 -8.50 14.33 0.54
N THR A 108 -7.60 15.28 0.79
CA THR A 108 -7.72 16.67 0.35
C THR A 108 -6.92 16.89 -0.92
N LEU A 109 -7.33 17.86 -1.75
CA LEU A 109 -6.59 18.22 -2.97
C LEU A 109 -5.13 18.58 -2.70
N LYS A 110 -4.85 19.27 -1.58
CA LYS A 110 -3.49 19.63 -1.17
C LYS A 110 -2.64 18.39 -0.87
N ALA A 111 -3.21 17.42 -0.14
CA ALA A 111 -2.51 16.18 0.19
C ALA A 111 -2.31 15.29 -1.05
N ALA A 112 -3.34 15.13 -1.89
CA ALA A 112 -3.26 14.35 -3.13
C ALA A 112 -2.14 14.83 -4.06
N LYS A 113 -2.07 16.15 -4.32
CA LYS A 113 -1.00 16.74 -5.14
C LYS A 113 0.39 16.50 -4.55
N ARG A 114 0.53 16.65 -3.23
CA ARG A 114 1.80 16.40 -2.54
C ARG A 114 2.23 14.94 -2.65
N LEU A 115 1.29 14.01 -2.49
CA LEU A 115 1.54 12.58 -2.58
C LEU A 115 1.94 12.16 -3.98
N LEU A 116 1.21 12.61 -5.01
CA LEU A 116 1.55 12.33 -6.41
C LEU A 116 2.94 12.88 -6.78
N ALA A 117 3.30 14.09 -6.32
CA ALA A 117 4.63 14.65 -6.54
C ALA A 117 5.74 13.94 -5.74
N ALA A 118 5.41 13.40 -4.57
CA ALA A 118 6.36 12.63 -3.75
C ALA A 118 6.56 11.20 -4.25
N ALA A 119 5.64 10.67 -5.06
CA ALA A 119 5.69 9.31 -5.60
C ALA A 119 7.01 9.01 -6.31
N GLU A 120 7.54 9.95 -7.10
CA GLU A 120 8.83 9.82 -7.78
C GLU A 120 10.03 9.71 -6.82
N LYS A 121 9.92 10.31 -5.62
CA LYS A 121 11.00 10.35 -4.62
C LYS A 121 10.94 9.19 -3.62
N ILE A 122 9.74 8.75 -3.26
CA ILE A 122 9.53 7.68 -2.28
C ILE A 122 9.80 6.30 -2.91
N GLY A 123 9.76 6.23 -4.25
CA GLY A 123 10.20 5.06 -5.01
C GLY A 123 9.37 3.81 -4.68
N GLU A 124 10.05 2.69 -4.49
CA GLU A 124 9.43 1.38 -4.27
C GLU A 124 8.81 1.16 -2.88
N CYS A 125 8.93 2.12 -1.95
CA CYS A 125 8.49 1.94 -0.56
C CYS A 125 6.97 2.02 -0.37
N VAL A 126 6.24 2.45 -1.41
CA VAL A 126 4.79 2.73 -1.36
C VAL A 126 4.14 2.10 -2.59
N SER A 127 2.90 1.64 -2.45
CA SER A 127 2.07 1.31 -3.61
C SER A 127 2.06 2.47 -4.61
N SER A 128 2.49 2.24 -5.85
CA SER A 128 2.78 3.27 -6.84
C SER A 128 1.63 4.27 -6.94
N ILE A 129 1.84 5.49 -6.44
CA ILE A 129 0.83 6.55 -6.51
C ILE A 129 0.83 7.04 -7.95
N VAL A 130 -0.27 6.79 -8.67
CA VAL A 130 -0.36 6.96 -10.12
C VAL A 130 -1.28 8.09 -10.54
N ALA A 131 -2.19 8.51 -9.66
CA ALA A 131 -3.14 9.57 -9.97
C ALA A 131 -3.76 10.19 -8.72
N TYR A 132 -4.46 11.30 -8.93
CA TYR A 132 -5.57 11.71 -8.09
C TYR A 132 -6.75 12.16 -8.94
N PHE A 133 -7.97 12.05 -8.43
CA PHE A 133 -9.17 12.54 -9.10
C PHE A 133 -10.11 13.28 -8.16
N ARG A 134 -10.98 14.09 -8.77
CA ARG A 134 -12.12 14.74 -8.14
C ARG A 134 -13.41 14.14 -8.69
N THR A 135 -14.34 13.80 -7.81
CA THR A 135 -15.66 13.30 -8.19
C THR A 135 -16.63 14.45 -8.47
N LEU A 136 -17.74 14.15 -9.17
CA LEU A 136 -18.83 15.11 -9.35
C LEU A 136 -19.44 15.62 -8.03
N ALA A 137 -19.47 14.79 -6.98
CA ALA A 137 -19.94 15.22 -5.66
C ALA A 137 -18.90 16.05 -4.88
N GLY A 138 -17.69 16.21 -5.44
CA GLY A 138 -16.64 17.06 -4.87
C GLY A 138 -15.64 16.33 -3.98
N SER A 139 -15.75 15.02 -3.77
CA SER A 139 -14.74 14.22 -3.08
C SER A 139 -13.43 14.19 -3.87
N ILE A 140 -12.30 14.11 -3.16
CA ILE A 140 -10.98 13.97 -3.76
C ILE A 140 -10.39 12.64 -3.33
N TYR A 141 -9.80 11.91 -4.29
CA TYR A 141 -9.16 10.63 -4.05
C TYR A 141 -7.75 10.63 -4.62
N VAL A 142 -6.80 10.02 -3.89
CA VAL A 142 -5.49 9.62 -4.41
C VAL A 142 -5.56 8.14 -4.82
N LEU A 143 -4.89 7.77 -5.91
CA LEU A 143 -4.91 6.42 -6.46
C LEU A 143 -3.53 5.83 -6.39
N SER A 144 -3.48 4.64 -5.82
CA SER A 144 -2.33 3.77 -5.86
C SER A 144 -2.62 2.56 -6.74
N ARG A 145 -1.62 2.09 -7.47
CA ARG A 145 -1.68 0.87 -8.28
C ARG A 145 -0.98 -0.28 -7.56
N VAL A 146 -1.56 -1.47 -7.67
CA VAL A 146 -1.03 -2.72 -7.14
C VAL A 146 -0.75 -3.64 -8.34
N ASP A 147 0.53 -3.76 -8.71
CA ASP A 147 0.98 -4.45 -9.93
C ASP A 147 1.05 -5.97 -9.81
N LYS A 148 1.12 -6.49 -8.59
CA LYS A 148 1.30 -7.91 -8.31
C LYS A 148 0.25 -8.37 -7.32
N ALA A 149 0.01 -9.68 -7.28
CA ALA A 149 -0.75 -10.29 -6.21
C ALA A 149 -0.16 -9.85 -4.86
N ALA A 150 -0.98 -9.17 -4.08
CA ALA A 150 -0.59 -8.62 -2.80
C ALA A 150 -1.60 -9.01 -1.72
N TRP A 151 -1.10 -9.03 -0.49
CA TRP A 151 -1.89 -9.22 0.72
C TRP A 151 -1.97 -7.92 1.49
N SER A 152 -3.18 -7.59 1.92
CA SER A 152 -3.46 -6.49 2.85
C SER A 152 -4.05 -7.06 4.13
N LEU A 153 -3.59 -6.54 5.26
CA LEU A 153 -4.24 -6.78 6.55
C LEU A 153 -5.51 -5.93 6.72
N ASP A 154 -5.76 -4.96 5.84
CA ASP A 154 -7.05 -4.29 5.72
C ASP A 154 -7.99 -5.11 4.83
N ARG A 155 -8.95 -5.76 5.48
CA ARG A 155 -9.96 -6.62 4.83
C ARG A 155 -10.93 -5.84 3.94
N ASN A 156 -11.03 -4.51 4.11
CA ASN A 156 -11.92 -3.68 3.30
C ASN A 156 -11.37 -3.42 1.89
N LEU A 157 -10.10 -3.76 1.64
CA LEU A 157 -9.43 -3.51 0.36
C LEU A 157 -9.44 -4.73 -0.58
N SER A 158 -10.32 -5.71 -0.37
CA SER A 158 -10.33 -6.92 -1.19
C SER A 158 -10.64 -6.63 -2.67
N ALA A 159 -9.75 -7.08 -3.57
CA ALA A 159 -9.89 -6.98 -5.03
C ALA A 159 -9.20 -8.19 -5.72
N PRO A 160 -9.38 -8.44 -7.03
CA PRO A 160 -8.86 -9.64 -7.70
C PRO A 160 -7.37 -9.92 -7.50
N HIS A 161 -6.51 -8.89 -7.40
CA HIS A 161 -5.09 -9.04 -7.09
C HIS A 161 -4.70 -8.55 -5.69
N LEU A 162 -5.69 -8.31 -4.83
CA LEU A 162 -5.50 -7.85 -3.47
C LEU A 162 -6.32 -8.70 -2.51
N GLN A 163 -5.65 -9.64 -1.85
CA GLN A 163 -6.29 -10.52 -0.90
C GLN A 163 -6.28 -9.89 0.49
N GLY A 164 -7.47 -9.77 1.10
CA GLY A 164 -7.58 -9.46 2.51
C GLY A 164 -7.18 -10.69 3.34
N ALA A 165 -6.26 -10.52 4.29
CA ALA A 165 -5.84 -11.57 5.21
C ALA A 165 -6.00 -11.13 6.67
N SER A 166 -6.37 -12.06 7.55
CA SER A 166 -6.20 -11.87 8.99
C SER A 166 -4.76 -12.11 9.38
N TRP A 167 -4.29 -11.41 10.41
CA TRP A 167 -3.01 -11.77 11.03
C TRP A 167 -3.02 -13.22 11.57
N ASP A 168 -4.17 -13.68 12.05
CA ASP A 168 -4.35 -15.04 12.58
C ASP A 168 -4.29 -16.12 11.51
N ASP A 169 -4.46 -15.76 10.23
CA ASP A 169 -4.41 -16.71 9.12
C ASP A 169 -2.96 -17.10 8.77
N PHE A 170 -1.97 -16.33 9.26
CA PHE A 170 -0.56 -16.60 9.03
C PHE A 170 0.03 -17.53 10.10
N ASP A 171 0.78 -18.53 9.67
CA ASP A 171 1.61 -19.33 10.58
C ASP A 171 2.84 -18.54 11.08
N SER A 172 3.62 -19.14 11.98
CA SER A 172 4.80 -18.51 12.57
C SER A 172 5.88 -18.15 11.55
N ALA A 173 6.04 -18.94 10.49
CA ALA A 173 7.06 -18.71 9.46
C ALA A 173 6.67 -17.49 8.60
N HIS A 174 5.41 -17.40 8.20
CA HIS A 174 4.89 -16.27 7.44
C HIS A 174 4.88 -14.98 8.27
N LYS A 175 4.52 -15.05 9.55
CA LYS A 175 4.60 -13.90 10.48
C LYS A 175 6.04 -13.40 10.65
N SER A 176 7.01 -14.32 10.70
CA SER A 176 8.42 -13.95 10.74
C SER A 176 8.85 -13.26 9.45
N ARG A 177 8.52 -13.86 8.31
CA ARG A 177 8.85 -13.28 7.00
C ARG A 177 8.21 -11.90 6.80
N PHE A 178 6.98 -11.70 7.29
CA PHE A 178 6.32 -10.40 7.30
C PHE A 178 7.17 -9.37 8.04
N ALA A 179 7.65 -9.70 9.25
CA ALA A 179 8.42 -8.78 10.07
C ALA A 179 9.78 -8.43 9.43
N GLU A 180 10.44 -9.39 8.79
CA GLU A 180 11.66 -9.16 8.01
C GLU A 180 11.42 -8.16 6.88
N LEU A 181 10.40 -8.43 6.05
CA LEU A 181 10.05 -7.58 4.91
C LEU A 181 9.61 -6.18 5.36
N ALA A 182 8.81 -6.09 6.42
CA ALA A 182 8.41 -4.82 7.02
C ALA A 182 9.62 -4.03 7.52
N THR A 183 10.62 -4.71 8.09
CA THR A 183 11.88 -4.08 8.53
C THR A 183 12.67 -3.53 7.35
N GLU A 184 12.84 -4.30 6.29
CA GLU A 184 13.52 -3.84 5.06
C GLU A 184 12.79 -2.63 4.44
N MET A 185 11.46 -2.67 4.40
CA MET A 185 10.64 -1.56 3.93
C MET A 185 10.84 -0.31 4.80
N MET A 186 10.84 -0.45 6.13
CA MET A 186 11.09 0.66 7.06
C MET A 186 12.47 1.28 6.83
N VAL A 187 13.52 0.47 6.65
CA VAL A 187 14.86 0.96 6.31
C VAL A 187 14.83 1.81 5.03
N LYS A 188 14.22 1.29 3.96
CA LYS A 188 14.13 2.02 2.68
C LYS A 188 13.34 3.33 2.83
N LEU A 189 12.21 3.27 3.56
CA LEU A 189 11.37 4.44 3.83
C LEU A 189 12.14 5.51 4.61
N HIS A 190 12.85 5.13 5.67
CA HIS A 190 13.60 6.07 6.51
C HIS A 190 14.81 6.65 5.78
N LYS A 191 15.51 5.86 4.96
CA LYS A 191 16.57 6.35 4.07
C LYS A 191 16.05 7.35 3.03
N SER A 192 14.79 7.19 2.59
CA SER A 192 14.13 8.17 1.72
C SER A 192 13.71 9.47 2.45
N GLY A 193 13.93 9.57 3.77
CA GLY A 193 13.58 10.74 4.57
C GLY A 193 12.10 10.79 4.98
N HIS A 194 11.41 9.65 5.02
CA HIS A 194 9.99 9.56 5.39
C HIS A 194 9.79 8.60 6.56
N VAL A 195 8.69 8.79 7.29
CA VAL A 195 8.26 7.91 8.39
C VAL A 195 6.74 7.78 8.37
N PHE A 196 6.21 6.73 9.00
CA PHE A 196 4.78 6.65 9.27
C PHE A 196 4.36 7.67 10.33
N THR A 197 3.15 8.18 10.23
CA THR A 197 2.52 8.97 11.28
C THR A 197 2.16 8.08 12.47
N ASN A 198 1.60 6.90 12.19
CA ASN A 198 1.29 5.87 13.17
C ASN A 198 1.67 4.48 12.63
N PRO A 199 2.92 4.02 12.83
CA PRO A 199 3.37 2.74 12.30
C PRO A 199 2.63 1.59 13.00
N VAL A 200 1.73 0.93 12.26
CA VAL A 200 1.07 -0.30 12.70
C VAL A 200 1.16 -1.35 11.60
N PRO A 201 1.10 -2.65 11.92
CA PRO A 201 1.23 -3.70 10.90
C PRO A 201 0.18 -3.63 9.79
N SER A 202 -1.02 -3.10 10.06
CA SER A 202 -2.06 -2.91 9.04
C SER A 202 -1.71 -1.90 7.97
N GLU A 203 -0.74 -1.00 8.22
CA GLU A 203 -0.23 -0.06 7.23
C GLU A 203 0.80 -0.67 6.28
N VAL A 204 0.99 -1.98 6.33
CA VAL A 204 1.93 -2.71 5.48
C VAL A 204 1.16 -3.67 4.60
N MET A 205 1.36 -3.55 3.30
CA MET A 205 0.97 -4.53 2.29
C MET A 205 2.18 -5.36 1.89
N LEU A 206 1.94 -6.61 1.51
CA LEU A 206 2.97 -7.54 1.07
C LEU A 206 2.71 -7.99 -0.36
N ASP A 207 3.73 -8.02 -1.20
CA ASP A 207 3.78 -8.91 -2.36
C ASP A 207 4.71 -10.11 -2.05
N THR A 208 4.90 -11.00 -3.03
CA THR A 208 5.77 -12.19 -2.87
C THR A 208 7.24 -11.89 -2.61
N LYS A 209 7.70 -10.65 -2.83
CA LYS A 209 9.11 -10.25 -2.79
C LYS A 209 9.40 -9.13 -1.78
N LYS A 210 8.43 -8.28 -1.45
CA LYS A 210 8.64 -7.08 -0.64
C LYS A 210 7.39 -6.66 0.13
N ALA A 211 7.63 -5.90 1.20
CA ALA A 211 6.63 -5.08 1.85
C ALA A 211 6.63 -3.66 1.27
N PHE A 212 5.47 -3.03 1.27
CA PHE A 212 5.28 -1.62 0.92
C PHE A 212 4.18 -1.00 1.75
N VAL A 213 4.22 0.32 1.88
CA VAL A 213 3.22 1.09 2.61
C VAL A 213 1.85 0.89 1.98
N ALA A 214 0.89 0.45 2.79
CA ALA A 214 -0.50 0.27 2.41
C ALA A 214 -1.12 1.64 2.10
N ASP A 215 -1.14 2.56 3.06
CA ASP A 215 -1.71 3.89 2.90
C ASP A 215 -0.63 4.99 2.80
N PRO A 216 -0.41 5.59 1.62
CA PRO A 216 0.51 6.70 1.48
C PRO A 216 0.13 7.95 2.28
N ARG A 217 -1.15 8.11 2.67
CA ARG A 217 -1.63 9.27 3.44
C ARG A 217 -0.98 9.35 4.82
N ASP A 218 -0.56 8.21 5.36
CA ASP A 218 0.05 8.10 6.67
C ASP A 218 1.53 8.49 6.68
N LEU A 219 2.11 8.78 5.52
CA LEU A 219 3.50 9.20 5.43
C LEU A 219 3.68 10.68 5.73
N LYS A 220 4.75 10.97 6.49
CA LYS A 220 5.23 12.33 6.72
C LYS A 220 6.74 12.42 6.49
N PRO A 221 7.26 13.59 6.10
CA PRO A 221 8.70 13.83 6.07
C PRO A 221 9.29 13.67 7.47
N MET A 222 10.40 12.96 7.56
CA MET A 222 11.21 12.83 8.76
C MET A 222 11.86 14.18 9.07
N ARG A 223 11.53 14.78 10.22
CA ARG A 223 12.07 16.10 10.60
C ARG A 223 13.32 16.01 11.46
N ARG A 224 13.51 14.87 12.12
CA ARG A 224 14.64 14.60 13.02
C ARG A 224 15.15 13.20 12.74
N THR A 225 16.47 13.00 12.71
CA THR A 225 17.10 11.70 12.47
C THR A 225 16.60 10.59 13.40
N ASN A 226 16.41 10.92 14.68
CA ASN A 226 15.94 9.96 15.68
C ASN A 226 14.46 9.56 15.51
N GLU A 227 13.68 10.29 14.72
CA GLU A 227 12.25 10.00 14.50
C GLU A 227 12.06 8.66 13.78
N GLY A 228 12.95 8.31 12.85
CA GLY A 228 12.92 6.99 12.20
C GLY A 228 13.14 5.84 13.18
N VAL A 229 14.06 5.99 14.14
CA VAL A 229 14.33 4.96 15.16
C VAL A 229 13.10 4.73 16.05
N GLU A 230 12.45 5.79 16.52
CA GLU A 230 11.20 5.69 17.28
C GLU A 230 10.07 5.05 16.44
N ASN A 231 9.99 5.41 15.15
CA ASN A 231 9.02 4.83 14.22
C ASN A 231 9.22 3.31 14.08
N PHE A 232 10.48 2.87 13.97
CA PHE A 232 10.84 1.47 13.92
C PHE A 232 10.48 0.71 15.20
N ILE A 233 10.81 1.28 16.38
CA ILE A 233 10.44 0.70 17.67
C ILE A 233 8.92 0.46 17.77
N LEU A 234 8.12 1.45 17.36
CA LEU A 234 6.66 1.35 17.38
C LEU A 234 6.13 0.27 16.43
N MET A 235 6.67 0.18 15.21
CA MET A 235 6.31 -0.89 14.27
C MET A 235 6.63 -2.27 14.86
N LEU A 236 7.83 -2.46 15.39
CA LEU A 236 8.28 -3.74 15.92
C LEU A 236 7.48 -4.15 17.17
N ARG A 237 7.17 -3.19 18.06
CA ARG A 237 6.20 -3.38 19.15
C ARG A 237 4.83 -3.83 18.66
N GLY A 238 4.30 -3.16 17.64
CA GLY A 238 3.00 -3.46 17.05
C GLY A 238 2.96 -4.87 16.47
N LEU A 239 4.03 -5.27 15.79
CA LEU A 239 4.19 -6.64 15.30
C LEU A 239 4.26 -7.63 16.49
N LEU A 240 5.07 -7.37 17.53
CA LEU A 240 5.33 -8.32 18.63
C LEU A 240 4.03 -8.61 19.40
N ARG A 241 3.24 -7.55 19.65
CA ARG A 241 1.92 -7.67 20.27
C ARG A 241 0.93 -8.52 19.48
N ARG A 242 1.13 -8.64 18.16
CA ARG A 242 0.34 -9.53 17.31
C ARG A 242 0.94 -10.94 17.23
N GLY A 243 2.10 -11.20 17.82
CA GLY A 243 2.66 -12.54 17.95
C GLY A 243 3.52 -13.02 16.78
N PHE A 244 4.27 -12.12 16.11
CA PHE A 244 5.54 -12.59 15.54
C PHE A 244 6.53 -12.64 16.71
N SER A 245 7.03 -13.81 17.10
CA SER A 245 7.83 -13.89 18.32
C SER A 245 8.87 -15.00 18.30
N CYS A 246 9.34 -15.40 17.12
CA CYS A 246 10.56 -16.18 17.08
C CYS A 246 11.70 -15.25 17.50
N ASP A 247 12.39 -15.56 18.60
CA ASP A 247 13.50 -14.74 19.12
C ASP A 247 14.51 -14.40 18.02
N GLY A 248 14.82 -15.37 17.15
CA GLY A 248 15.68 -15.18 15.98
C GLY A 248 15.21 -14.09 15.00
N THR A 249 13.90 -13.93 14.80
CA THR A 249 13.34 -12.91 13.91
C THR A 249 13.49 -11.51 14.51
N LEU A 250 13.26 -11.36 15.82
CA LEU A 250 13.47 -10.08 16.50
C LEU A 250 14.93 -9.64 16.36
N TYR A 251 15.88 -10.55 16.63
CA TYR A 251 17.31 -10.26 16.47
C TYR A 251 17.69 -9.93 15.03
N TYR A 252 17.12 -10.63 14.05
CA TYR A 252 17.30 -10.29 12.65
C TYR A 252 16.83 -8.86 12.35
N CYS A 253 15.59 -8.52 12.73
CA CYS A 253 15.01 -7.20 12.48
C CYS A 253 15.86 -6.08 13.11
N LEU A 254 16.23 -6.25 14.38
CA LEU A 254 17.10 -5.30 15.09
C LEU A 254 18.45 -5.17 14.39
N SER A 255 19.08 -6.29 14.04
CA SER A 255 20.40 -6.30 13.38
C SER A 255 20.35 -5.62 12.03
N VAL A 256 19.37 -5.94 11.17
CA VAL A 256 19.22 -5.32 9.85
C VAL A 256 19.04 -3.81 9.99
N TYR A 257 18.17 -3.38 10.91
CA TYR A 257 17.88 -1.97 11.09
C TYR A 257 19.07 -1.19 11.66
N VAL A 258 19.70 -1.67 12.73
CA VAL A 258 20.87 -1.03 13.37
C VAL A 258 22.04 -0.91 12.39
N ASN A 259 22.35 -1.96 11.63
CA ASN A 259 23.44 -1.90 10.65
C ASN A 259 23.10 -0.96 9.48
N SER A 260 21.84 -0.94 9.04
CA SER A 260 21.42 -0.11 7.91
C SER A 260 21.27 1.37 8.24
N MET A 261 21.04 1.69 9.52
CA MET A 261 20.74 3.03 10.06
C MET A 261 21.68 3.36 11.24
N GLU A 262 22.96 2.97 11.14
CA GLU A 262 23.91 3.04 12.26
C GLU A 262 24.02 4.46 12.86
N GLY A 263 24.17 5.47 12.00
CA GLY A 263 24.35 6.85 12.44
C GLY A 263 23.15 7.37 13.22
N GLU A 264 21.95 7.11 12.72
CA GLU A 264 20.68 7.45 13.35
C GLU A 264 20.50 6.69 14.67
N CYS A 265 20.82 5.40 14.71
CA CYS A 265 20.68 4.58 15.91
C CYS A 265 21.66 5.00 17.01
N ARG A 266 22.93 5.28 16.68
CA ARG A 266 23.90 5.83 17.65
C ARG A 266 23.50 7.22 18.15
N GLY A 267 22.98 8.08 17.26
CA GLY A 267 22.45 9.39 17.62
C GLY A 267 21.23 9.31 18.56
N TRP A 268 20.34 8.35 18.29
CA TRP A 268 19.20 8.04 19.16
C TRP A 268 19.64 7.51 20.53
N TYR A 269 20.59 6.58 20.56
CA TYR A 269 21.13 6.03 21.81
C TYR A 269 21.73 7.13 22.69
N ARG A 270 22.60 7.97 22.11
CA ARG A 270 23.25 9.07 22.82
C ARG A 270 22.24 10.04 23.43
N LYS A 271 21.17 10.36 22.69
CA LYS A 271 20.10 11.22 23.19
C LYS A 271 19.38 10.60 24.40
N ASN A 272 19.15 9.29 24.38
CA ASN A 272 18.38 8.60 25.43
C ASN A 272 19.23 8.28 26.68
N LYS A 273 20.47 7.83 26.49
CA LYS A 273 21.36 7.40 27.59
C LYS A 273 22.33 8.47 28.08
N ARG A 274 22.40 9.62 27.38
CA ARG A 274 23.35 10.71 27.64
C ARG A 274 24.83 10.29 27.56
N SER A 275 25.11 9.15 26.93
CA SER A 275 26.47 8.60 26.72
C SER A 275 26.60 8.00 25.31
N ALA A 276 27.81 7.92 24.79
CA ALA A 276 28.06 7.21 23.53
C ALA A 276 27.99 5.67 23.78
N PRO A 277 27.40 4.90 22.85
CA PRO A 277 27.45 3.44 22.95
C PRO A 277 28.87 2.93 22.67
N ALA A 278 29.28 1.88 23.38
CA ALA A 278 30.59 1.25 23.16
C ALA A 278 30.66 0.57 21.78
N ASP A 279 29.58 -0.10 21.39
CA ASP A 279 29.45 -0.83 20.12
C ASP A 279 27.98 -0.83 19.64
N LEU A 280 27.72 -1.47 18.50
CA LEU A 280 26.36 -1.62 17.98
C LEU A 280 25.52 -2.63 18.77
N PHE A 281 26.16 -3.52 19.53
CA PHE A 281 25.46 -4.49 20.35
C PHE A 281 24.72 -3.81 21.51
N GLN A 282 25.36 -2.85 22.19
CA GLN A 282 24.69 -2.02 23.20
C GLN A 282 23.50 -1.24 22.63
N VAL A 283 23.61 -0.75 21.39
CA VAL A 283 22.51 -0.06 20.72
C VAL A 283 21.34 -1.03 20.46
N ALA A 284 21.64 -2.23 19.95
CA ALA A 284 20.65 -3.26 19.69
C ALA A 284 19.95 -3.73 20.99
N GLN A 285 20.69 -3.93 22.07
CA GLN A 285 20.13 -4.30 23.39
C GLN A 285 19.19 -3.23 23.94
N GLU A 286 19.55 -1.95 23.80
CA GLU A 286 18.67 -0.87 24.24
C GLU A 286 17.40 -0.81 23.37
N LEU A 287 17.52 -1.01 22.05
CA LEU A 287 16.35 -1.09 21.17
C LEU A 287 15.46 -2.28 21.51
N GLU A 288 16.02 -3.46 21.78
CA GLU A 288 15.31 -4.65 22.23
C GLU A 288 14.51 -4.36 23.51
N SER A 289 15.17 -3.79 24.52
CA SER A 289 14.54 -3.39 25.79
C SER A 289 13.39 -2.41 25.55
N ARG A 290 13.58 -1.42 24.68
CA ARG A 290 12.51 -0.51 24.30
C ARG A 290 11.40 -1.22 23.56
N VAL A 291 11.68 -2.16 22.68
CA VAL A 291 10.65 -2.88 21.94
C VAL A 291 9.84 -3.81 22.85
N ALA A 292 10.46 -4.40 23.88
CA ALA A 292 9.80 -5.27 24.85
C ALA A 292 8.93 -4.52 25.88
N ALA A 293 9.25 -3.26 26.18
CA ALA A 293 8.50 -2.40 27.10
C ALA A 293 7.20 -1.84 26.51
#